data_AF-A0AAW0C4J3-F1
#
_entry.id   AF-A0AAW0C4J3-F1
#
_cell.length_a   1.000
_cell.length_b   1.000
_cell.length_c   1.000
_cell.angle_alpha   90.00
_cell.angle_beta   90.00
_cell.angle_gamma   90.00
#
_symmetry.space_group_name_H-M   'P 1'
#
loop_
_entity.id
_entity.type
_entity.pdbx_description
1 polymer ?
#
loop_
_entity_poly.entity_id
_entity_poly.type
_entity_poly.pdbx_seq_one_letter_code
_entity_poly.pdbx_strand_id
1 'polypeptide(L)' 'IFLVICEIMGNSGWTWSDKDGACITAASAGTWDAFVKKKKLAKPFRNAGWVHLKAFRQLMPDAAPKGTHV' A
#
# COMPACT_ATOMS: atom_id res chain seq x y z
N ILE A 1 -9.21 4.93 3.19
CA ILE A 1 -7.73 5.10 3.30
C ILE A 1 -7.06 3.74 3.48
N PHE A 2 -7.35 2.99 4.55
CA PHE A 2 -6.78 1.67 4.80
C PHE A 2 -6.96 0.65 3.65
N LEU A 3 -8.17 0.55 3.05
CA LEU A 3 -8.42 -0.33 1.89
C LEU A 3 -7.52 -0.01 0.67
N VAL A 4 -7.17 1.26 0.46
CA VAL A 4 -6.26 1.65 -0.63
C VAL A 4 -4.86 1.14 -0.36
N ILE A 5 -4.43 1.13 0.89
CA ILE A 5 -3.13 0.60 1.27
C ILE A 5 -3.13 -0.93 1.16
N CYS A 6 -4.21 -1.61 1.52
CA CYS A 6 -4.36 -3.05 1.26
C CYS A 6 -4.29 -3.37 -0.25
N GLU A 7 -4.91 -2.56 -1.12
CA GLU A 7 -4.79 -2.73 -2.58
C GLU A 7 -3.36 -2.48 -3.09
N ILE A 8 -2.64 -1.51 -2.52
CA ILE A 8 -1.22 -1.27 -2.82
C ILE A 8 -0.37 -2.47 -2.40
N MET A 9 -0.58 -2.99 -1.18
CA MET A 9 0.14 -4.17 -0.65
C MET A 9 -0.22 -5.46 -1.39
N GLY A 10 -1.44 -5.58 -1.92
CA GLY A 10 -1.88 -6.71 -2.72
C GLY A 10 -1.36 -6.68 -4.16
N ASN A 11 -0.76 -5.57 -4.59
CA ASN A 11 -0.19 -5.46 -5.93
C ASN A 11 1.22 -6.09 -5.94
N SER A 12 1.37 -7.22 -6.64
CA SER A 12 2.62 -8.02 -6.65
C SER A 12 3.87 -7.29 -7.16
N GLY A 13 3.73 -6.07 -7.69
CA GLY A 13 4.83 -5.26 -8.21
C GLY A 13 5.34 -4.16 -7.29
N TRP A 14 4.75 -3.97 -6.10
CA TRP A 14 5.11 -2.90 -5.17
C TRP A 14 5.46 -3.41 -3.80
N THR A 15 6.41 -2.72 -3.16
CA THR A 15 6.83 -3.01 -1.79
C THR A 15 6.27 -1.95 -0.88
N TRP A 16 5.49 -2.35 0.13
CA TRP A 16 5.01 -1.43 1.15
C TRP A 16 5.95 -1.36 2.35
N SER A 17 6.34 -0.15 2.74
CA SER A 17 7.03 0.18 3.98
C SER A 17 6.13 1.08 4.83
N ASP A 18 6.04 0.81 6.13
CA ASP A 18 5.26 1.65 7.05
C ASP A 18 5.84 3.06 7.19
N LYS A 19 7.13 3.24 6.87
CA LYS A 19 7.81 4.55 6.85
C LYS A 19 7.81 5.18 5.47
N ASP A 20 8.09 4.38 4.44
CA ASP A 20 8.37 4.88 3.09
C ASP A 20 7.22 4.64 2.09
N GLY A 21 6.11 4.04 2.52
CA GLY A 21 4.91 3.83 1.69
C GLY A 21 5.13 2.78 0.60
N ALA A 22 4.56 2.99 -0.59
CA ALA A 22 4.60 2.04 -1.69
C ALA A 22 5.96 1.88 -2.39
N CYS A 23 7.01 2.58 -1.91
CA CYS A 23 8.40 2.51 -2.38
C CYS A 23 8.51 2.47 -3.92
N ILE A 24 7.83 3.40 -4.58
CA ILE A 24 7.68 3.40 -6.03
C ILE A 24 8.97 3.87 -6.68
N THR A 25 9.68 2.93 -7.29
CA THR A 25 10.87 3.18 -8.11
C THR A 25 10.48 3.68 -9.51
N ALA A 26 11.44 4.24 -10.25
CA ALA A 26 11.21 4.74 -11.61
C ALA A 26 10.60 3.69 -12.56
N ALA A 27 10.97 2.42 -12.39
CA ALA A 27 10.42 1.30 -13.16
C ALA A 27 8.92 1.05 -12.91
N SER A 28 8.45 1.36 -11.69
CA SER A 28 7.06 1.17 -11.27
C SER A 28 6.23 2.46 -11.30
N ALA A 29 6.81 3.58 -11.74
CA ALA A 29 6.13 4.87 -11.80
C ALA A 29 4.92 4.84 -12.76
N GLY A 30 5.06 4.17 -13.91
CA GLY A 30 3.96 4.08 -14.88
C GLY A 30 2.73 3.33 -14.35
N THR A 31 2.94 2.22 -13.63
CA THR A 31 1.85 1.47 -13.00
C THR A 31 1.24 2.24 -11.84
N TRP A 32 2.07 2.99 -11.09
CA TRP A 32 1.61 3.84 -10.00
C TRP A 32 0.71 4.98 -10.49
N ASP A 33 1.10 5.68 -11.55
CA ASP A 33 0.29 6.78 -12.10
C ASP A 33 -1.07 6.28 -12.63
N ALA A 34 -1.10 5.11 -13.27
CA ALA A 34 -2.34 4.47 -13.68
C ALA A 34 -3.24 4.11 -12.48
N PHE A 35 -2.65 3.68 -11.37
CA PHE A 35 -3.38 3.37 -10.14
C PHE A 35 -3.90 4.61 -9.43
N VAL A 36 -3.08 5.66 -9.28
CA VAL A 36 -3.51 6.94 -8.70
C VAL A 36 -4.64 7.58 -9.52
N LYS A 37 -4.64 7.41 -10.84
CA LYS A 37 -5.75 7.85 -11.70
C LYS A 37 -7.07 7.20 -11.33
N LYS A 38 -7.06 5.91 -10.97
CA LYS A 38 -8.25 5.16 -10.50
C LYS A 38 -8.54 5.41 -9.02
N LYS A 39 -7.51 5.60 -8.21
CA LYS A 39 -7.55 5.71 -6.74
C LYS A 39 -6.80 6.96 -6.32
N LYS A 40 -7.43 8.13 -6.48
CA LYS A 40 -6.80 9.43 -6.19
C LYS A 40 -6.27 9.56 -4.76
N LEU A 41 -6.90 8.84 -3.81
CA LEU A 41 -6.48 8.77 -2.41
C LEU A 41 -5.15 8.02 -2.20
N ALA A 42 -4.64 7.30 -3.19
CA ALA A 42 -3.34 6.63 -3.15
C ALA A 42 -2.17 7.60 -3.30
N LYS A 43 -2.40 8.77 -3.92
CA LYS A 43 -1.37 9.77 -4.25
C LYS A 43 -0.37 10.09 -3.12
N PRO A 44 -0.79 10.34 -1.85
CA PRO A 44 0.16 10.63 -0.78
C PRO A 44 1.01 9.41 -0.41
N PHE A 45 0.57 8.18 -0.68
CA PHE A 45 1.23 6.95 -0.25
C PHE A 45 2.31 6.43 -1.21
N ARG A 46 2.70 7.22 -2.22
CA ARG A 46 3.71 6.83 -3.22
C ARG A 46 5.04 6.48 -2.58
N ASN A 47 5.57 7.41 -1.80
CA ASN A 47 6.82 7.32 -1.05
C ASN A 47 6.65 7.87 0.37
N ALA A 48 5.42 7.85 0.89
CA ALA A 48 5.14 8.23 2.27
C ALA A 48 4.36 7.09 2.92
N GLY A 49 4.92 6.55 4.00
CA GLY A 49 4.26 5.53 4.78
C GLY A 49 3.05 6.07 5.54
N TRP A 50 2.33 5.16 6.17
CA TRP A 50 1.25 5.51 7.06
C TRP A 50 1.53 4.93 8.44
N VAL A 51 1.98 5.78 9.37
CA VAL A 51 2.40 5.35 10.72
C VAL A 51 1.26 4.67 11.50
N HIS A 52 0.01 5.03 11.18
CA HIS A 52 -1.18 4.46 11.80
C HIS A 52 -1.56 3.09 11.22
N LEU A 53 -0.89 2.61 10.16
CA LEU A 53 -1.22 1.32 9.55
C LEU A 53 -1.13 0.16 10.54
N LYS A 54 -0.08 0.15 11.37
CA LYS A 54 0.11 -0.88 12.40
C LYS A 54 -1.05 -0.88 13.41
N ALA A 55 -1.46 0.30 13.89
CA ALA A 55 -2.58 0.43 14.81
C ALA A 55 -3.91 0.03 14.14
N PHE A 56 -4.12 0.42 12.89
CA PHE A 56 -5.33 0.06 12.13
C PHE A 56 -5.42 -1.44 11.86
N ARG A 57 -4.29 -2.10 11.57
CA ARG A 57 -4.22 -3.55 11.37
C ARG A 57 -4.51 -4.34 12.65
N GLN A 58 -4.19 -3.79 13.82
CA GLN A 58 -4.56 -4.38 15.12
C GLN A 58 -6.07 -4.22 15.41
N LEU A 59 -6.68 -3.14 14.94
CA LEU A 59 -8.13 -2.89 15.09
C LEU A 59 -8.98 -3.62 14.04
N MET A 60 -8.39 -4.01 12.91
CA MET A 60 -9.05 -4.77 11.83
C MET A 60 -8.47 -6.19 11.72
N PRO A 61 -8.99 -7.16 12.48
CA PRO A 61 -8.48 -8.54 12.47
C PRO A 61 -8.58 -9.24 11.11
N ASP A 62 -9.53 -8.85 10.25
CA ASP A 62 -9.78 -9.51 8.95
C ASP A 62 -8.97 -8.95 7.76
N ALA A 63 -8.20 -7.88 7.97
CA ALA A 63 -7.55 -7.18 6.85
C ALA A 63 -6.02 -7.34 6.78
N ALA A 64 -5.45 -8.21 7.63
CA ALA A 64 -4.13 -8.74 7.34
C ALA A 64 -4.19 -9.51 6.01
N PRO A 65 -3.29 -9.25 5.04
CA PRO A 65 -3.06 -10.22 3.99
C PRO A 65 -2.74 -11.53 4.71
N LYS A 66 -3.57 -12.56 4.51
CA LYS A 66 -3.25 -13.92 4.91
C LYS A 66 -2.04 -14.36 4.08
N GLY A 67 -0.86 -13.95 4.51
CA GLY A 67 0.39 -14.54 4.10
C GLY A 67 0.47 -15.92 4.74
N THR A 68 -0.18 -16.90 4.12
CA THR A 68 0.00 -18.30 4.49
C THR A 68 1.23 -18.83 3.76
N HIS A 69 2.31 -18.97 4.52
CA HIS A 69 3.17 -20.16 4.61
C HIS A 69 3.27 -21.07 3.37
N VAL A 70 4.47 -21.18 2.80
CA VAL A 70 5.45 -22.28 3.01
C VAL A 70 6.84 -21.84 2.54
#